data_AF-A0A7C3N1S5-F1
#
_entry.id   AF-A0A7C3N1S5-F1
#
_cell.length_a   1.000
_cell.length_b   1.000
_cell.length_c   1.000
_cell.angle_alpha   90.00
_cell.angle_beta   90.00
_cell.angle_gamma   90.00
#
_symmetry.space_group_name_H-M   'P 1'
#
loop_
_entity.id
_entity.type
_entity.pdbx_description
1 polymer ?
#
loop_
_entity_poly.entity_id
_entity_poly.type
_entity_poly.pdbx_seq_one_letter_code
_entity_poly.pdbx_strand_id
1 'polypeptide(L)'
;HDHFCPGVNSGYIVAEYCHEKLPLRAGDQYIFVAAPGKCAADALQVIFNTTPGKTSGYAMDIAPAALAKYEQNKVLPMVVAMRVNRKADTCEGAVIGFDWNKAYRDTGVKAEEMAPPGGARDPMFWIARVKMSRELARLSKTSLLGYLAEMKRFSGKTRLADQVAAGDPYGVLWNQ
;
A
#
# COMPACT_ATOMS: atom_id res chain seq x y z
N HIS A 1 -4.19 13.98 -4.56
CA HIS A 1 -3.99 13.81 -3.12
C HIS A 1 -4.05 15.11 -2.31
N ASP A 2 -3.90 16.30 -2.91
CA ASP A 2 -4.06 17.62 -2.23
C ASP A 2 -3.04 18.02 -1.14
N HIS A 3 -2.20 17.11 -0.64
CA HIS A 3 -1.11 17.45 0.28
C HIS A 3 0.08 16.49 0.19
N PHE A 4 1.19 16.83 0.86
CA PHE A 4 2.34 15.93 1.03
C PHE A 4 2.20 15.16 2.34
N CYS A 5 2.12 13.83 2.27
CA CYS A 5 2.10 12.98 3.45
C CYS A 5 2.83 11.65 3.21
N PRO A 6 3.31 11.01 4.29
CA PRO A 6 4.00 9.72 4.19
C PRO A 6 3.11 8.60 3.65
N GLY A 7 1.77 8.75 3.65
CA GLY A 7 0.88 7.82 2.98
C GLY A 7 0.99 7.86 1.45
N VAL A 8 1.29 9.02 0.84
CA VAL A 8 1.58 9.09 -0.60
C VAL A 8 2.94 8.48 -0.87
N ASN A 9 3.93 8.77 0.00
CA ASN A 9 5.24 8.13 -0.10
C ASN A 9 5.11 6.61 -0.06
N SER A 10 4.29 6.03 0.84
CA SER A 10 4.14 4.57 0.90
C SER A 10 3.60 3.97 -0.41
N GLY A 11 2.69 4.65 -1.11
CA GLY A 11 2.25 4.25 -2.44
C GLY A 11 3.35 4.33 -3.51
N TYR A 12 4.17 5.40 -3.49
CA TYR A 12 5.36 5.49 -4.35
C TYR A 12 6.36 4.35 -4.07
N ILE A 13 6.60 4.03 -2.81
CA ILE A 13 7.52 2.96 -2.41
C ILE A 13 6.98 1.59 -2.83
N VAL A 14 5.66 1.37 -2.76
CA VAL A 14 5.01 0.18 -3.34
C VAL A 14 5.20 0.11 -4.86
N ALA A 15 5.19 1.24 -5.57
CA ALA A 15 5.50 1.27 -6.99
C ALA A 15 6.94 0.81 -7.28
N GLU A 16 7.91 1.27 -6.48
CA GLU A 16 9.30 0.81 -6.59
C GLU A 16 9.46 -0.69 -6.32
N TYR A 17 8.70 -1.23 -5.35
CA TYR A 17 8.61 -2.67 -5.10
C TYR A 17 8.05 -3.41 -6.32
N CYS A 18 6.99 -2.89 -6.95
CA CYS A 18 6.39 -3.52 -8.12
C CYS A 18 7.38 -3.57 -9.30
N HIS A 19 8.13 -2.49 -9.53
CA HIS A 19 9.18 -2.47 -10.55
C HIS A 19 10.27 -3.52 -10.30
N GLU A 20 10.64 -3.77 -9.04
CA GLU A 20 11.73 -4.69 -8.70
C GLU A 20 11.29 -6.16 -8.57
N LYS A 21 10.14 -6.41 -7.93
CA LYS A 21 9.71 -7.75 -7.51
C LYS A 21 8.51 -8.28 -8.29
N LEU A 22 7.74 -7.41 -8.96
CA LEU A 22 6.56 -7.78 -9.75
C LEU A 22 6.57 -7.08 -11.14
N PRO A 23 7.68 -7.06 -11.90
CA PRO A 23 7.74 -6.31 -13.15
C PRO A 23 6.70 -6.83 -14.15
N LEU A 24 6.02 -5.92 -14.86
CA LEU A 24 5.08 -6.30 -15.92
C LEU A 24 5.78 -7.02 -17.06
N ARG A 25 5.13 -8.06 -17.60
CA ARG A 25 5.49 -8.74 -18.85
C ARG A 25 4.45 -8.40 -19.92
N ALA A 26 4.68 -8.87 -21.14
CA ALA A 26 3.75 -8.64 -22.25
C ALA A 26 2.33 -9.15 -21.93
N GLY A 27 1.35 -8.25 -21.99
CA GLY A 27 -0.06 -8.55 -21.69
C GLY A 27 -0.42 -8.50 -20.21
N ASP A 28 0.53 -8.22 -19.31
CA ASP A 28 0.26 -8.03 -17.90
C ASP A 28 -0.28 -6.62 -17.63
N GLN A 29 -1.10 -6.51 -16.59
CA GLN A 29 -1.50 -5.23 -15.99
C GLN A 29 -1.41 -5.33 -14.48
N TYR A 30 -1.22 -4.19 -13.82
CA TYR A 30 -1.37 -4.14 -12.37
C TYR A 30 -2.84 -4.02 -11.97
N ILE A 31 -3.19 -4.72 -10.89
CA ILE A 31 -4.39 -4.49 -10.10
C ILE A 31 -3.97 -4.25 -8.65
N PHE A 32 -4.46 -3.18 -8.05
CA PHE A 32 -4.17 -2.84 -6.65
C PHE A 32 -5.44 -2.81 -5.82
N VAL A 33 -5.35 -3.37 -4.61
CA VAL A 33 -6.38 -3.21 -3.57
C VAL A 33 -5.72 -2.61 -2.34
N ALA A 34 -6.02 -1.35 -2.03
CA ALA A 34 -5.60 -0.68 -0.81
C ALA A 34 -6.69 -0.83 0.27
N ALA A 35 -6.39 -1.55 1.34
CA ALA A 35 -7.34 -1.88 2.39
C ALA A 35 -6.63 -1.84 3.77
N PRO A 36 -6.76 -0.79 4.57
CA PRO A 36 -7.75 0.26 4.44
C PRO A 36 -7.41 1.22 3.29
N GLY A 37 -8.43 1.88 2.76
CA GLY A 37 -8.28 2.96 1.81
C GLY A 37 -7.43 4.07 2.42
N LYS A 38 -6.27 4.32 1.81
CA LYS A 38 -5.28 5.32 2.25
C LYS A 38 -4.68 6.03 1.04
N CYS A 39 -3.92 7.08 1.33
CA CYS A 39 -3.19 7.91 0.36
C CYS A 39 -2.34 7.11 -0.66
N ALA A 40 -1.91 5.90 -0.30
CA ALA A 40 -1.17 5.02 -1.20
C ALA A 40 -1.97 4.65 -2.46
N ALA A 41 -3.30 4.50 -2.34
CA ALA A 41 -4.18 4.19 -3.46
C ALA A 41 -4.12 5.29 -4.54
N ASP A 42 -4.16 6.57 -4.14
CA ASP A 42 -4.06 7.71 -5.04
C ASP A 42 -2.73 7.69 -5.82
N ALA A 43 -1.63 7.40 -5.14
CA ALA A 43 -0.30 7.35 -5.77
C ALA A 43 -0.25 6.24 -6.82
N LEU A 44 -0.69 5.03 -6.47
CA LEU A 44 -0.70 3.88 -7.38
C LEU A 44 -1.63 4.10 -8.58
N GLN A 45 -2.81 4.69 -8.33
CA GLN A 45 -3.75 5.08 -9.39
C GLN A 45 -3.10 6.01 -10.42
N VAL A 46 -2.36 7.03 -9.97
CA VAL A 46 -1.70 7.99 -10.86
C VAL A 46 -0.49 7.37 -11.56
N ILE A 47 0.37 6.66 -10.83
CA ILE A 47 1.61 6.09 -11.37
C ILE A 47 1.31 4.99 -12.41
N PHE A 48 0.38 4.09 -12.11
CA PHE A 48 0.11 2.92 -12.94
C PHE A 48 -1.19 3.02 -13.75
N ASN A 49 -1.87 4.17 -13.69
CA ASN A 49 -3.13 4.37 -14.39
C ASN A 49 -4.21 3.34 -13.97
N THR A 50 -4.16 2.90 -12.72
CA THR A 50 -5.04 1.87 -12.15
C THR A 50 -6.25 2.51 -11.49
N THR A 51 -7.13 3.09 -12.30
CA THR A 51 -8.32 3.77 -11.80
C THR A 51 -9.46 2.79 -11.47
N PRO A 52 -10.37 3.10 -10.53
CA PRO A 52 -11.56 2.28 -10.28
C PRO A 52 -12.40 2.00 -11.54
N GLY A 53 -12.57 2.99 -12.42
CA GLY A 53 -13.31 2.82 -13.69
C GLY A 53 -12.64 1.87 -14.68
N LYS A 54 -11.36 1.53 -14.49
CA LYS A 54 -10.62 0.52 -15.26
C LYS A 54 -10.61 -0.84 -14.57
N THR A 55 -11.31 -0.99 -13.45
CA THR A 55 -11.34 -2.22 -12.65
C THR A 55 -9.96 -2.69 -12.20
N SER A 56 -9.04 -1.74 -11.98
CA SER A 56 -7.63 -2.04 -11.67
C SER A 56 -7.09 -1.34 -10.42
N GLY A 57 -7.84 -0.42 -9.80
CA GLY A 57 -7.49 0.14 -8.50
C GLY A 57 -8.70 0.25 -7.59
N TYR A 58 -8.57 -0.28 -6.38
CA TYR A 58 -9.63 -0.32 -5.38
C TYR A 58 -9.11 0.23 -4.07
N ALA A 59 -9.93 1.04 -3.40
CA ALA A 59 -9.71 1.49 -2.02
C ALA A 59 -10.90 1.03 -1.20
N MET A 60 -10.65 0.26 -0.14
CA MET A 60 -11.70 -0.35 0.69
C MET A 60 -11.55 0.11 2.12
N ASP A 61 -12.63 0.51 2.77
CA ASP A 61 -12.58 0.78 4.20
C ASP A 61 -12.56 -0.55 4.97
N ILE A 62 -11.55 -0.73 5.83
CA ILE A 62 -11.46 -1.87 6.74
C ILE A 62 -11.00 -1.36 8.10
N ALA A 63 -11.77 -1.68 9.13
CA ALA A 63 -11.43 -1.30 10.49
C ALA A 63 -10.10 -1.95 10.93
N PRO A 64 -9.21 -1.22 11.63
CA PRO A 64 -7.95 -1.78 12.12
C PRO A 64 -8.10 -3.08 12.93
N ALA A 65 -9.17 -3.20 13.73
CA ALA A 65 -9.45 -4.41 14.50
C ALA A 65 -9.67 -5.65 13.62
N ALA A 66 -10.27 -5.49 12.43
CA ALA A 66 -10.45 -6.57 11.47
C ALA A 66 -9.14 -6.97 10.78
N LEU A 67 -8.16 -6.07 10.72
CA LEU A 67 -6.83 -6.32 10.15
C LEU A 67 -5.87 -6.99 11.13
N ALA A 68 -6.12 -6.92 12.43
CA ALA A 68 -5.23 -7.43 13.47
C ALA A 68 -4.90 -8.92 13.31
N LYS A 69 -5.85 -9.74 12.82
CA LYS A 69 -5.63 -11.16 12.49
C LYS A 69 -4.60 -11.41 11.38
N TYR A 70 -4.28 -10.38 10.59
CA TYR A 70 -3.29 -10.42 9.50
C TYR A 70 -1.98 -9.73 9.87
N GLU A 71 -1.87 -9.17 11.07
CA GLU A 71 -0.66 -8.51 11.52
C GLU A 71 0.53 -9.49 11.53
N GLN A 72 1.67 -9.03 11.04
CA GLN A 72 2.92 -9.75 11.16
C GLN A 72 4.01 -8.77 11.62
N ASN A 73 4.79 -9.16 12.63
CA ASN A 73 5.89 -8.34 13.15
C ASN A 73 5.48 -6.90 13.48
N LYS A 74 4.27 -6.68 14.03
CA LYS A 74 3.70 -5.36 14.36
C LYS A 74 3.45 -4.47 13.13
N VAL A 75 3.31 -5.07 11.95
CA VAL A 75 2.96 -4.40 10.70
C VAL A 75 1.62 -4.95 10.21
N LEU A 76 0.68 -4.04 9.96
CA LEU A 76 -0.62 -4.35 9.36
C LEU A 76 -0.51 -4.34 7.83
N PRO A 77 -1.33 -5.15 7.13
CA PRO A 77 -1.39 -5.08 5.67
C PRO A 77 -1.98 -3.73 5.23
N MET A 78 -1.52 -3.27 4.06
CA MET A 78 -1.88 -1.96 3.52
C MET A 78 -2.36 -2.06 2.06
N VAL A 79 -1.63 -2.80 1.22
CA VAL A 79 -1.92 -2.95 -0.21
C VAL A 79 -1.75 -4.40 -0.63
N VAL A 80 -2.66 -4.90 -1.44
CA VAL A 80 -2.42 -6.07 -2.30
C VAL A 80 -2.00 -5.57 -3.67
N ALA A 81 -0.79 -5.93 -4.10
CA ALA A 81 -0.29 -5.66 -5.44
C ALA A 81 -0.36 -6.93 -6.29
N MET A 82 -1.07 -6.86 -7.42
CA MET A 82 -1.26 -8.00 -8.31
C MET A 82 -0.81 -7.65 -9.72
N ARG A 83 -0.06 -8.56 -10.34
CA ARG A 83 0.24 -8.59 -11.77
C ARG A 83 -0.67 -9.64 -12.41
N VAL A 84 -1.55 -9.20 -13.30
CA VAL A 84 -2.61 -10.02 -13.88
C VAL A 84 -2.48 -10.08 -15.39
N ASN A 85 -2.52 -11.27 -15.96
CA ASN A 85 -2.59 -11.50 -17.40
C ASN A 85 -3.91 -12.19 -17.75
N ARG A 86 -4.85 -11.46 -18.34
CA ARG A 86 -6.17 -12.01 -18.67
C ARG A 86 -6.13 -13.04 -19.81
N LYS A 87 -5.19 -12.90 -20.74
CA LYS A 87 -5.04 -13.84 -21.87
C LYS A 87 -4.37 -15.15 -21.45
N ALA A 88 -3.33 -15.08 -20.61
CA ALA A 88 -2.64 -16.25 -20.08
C ALA A 88 -3.35 -16.87 -18.87
N ASP A 89 -4.41 -16.22 -18.38
CA ASP A 89 -5.16 -16.63 -17.20
C ASP A 89 -4.28 -16.81 -15.94
N THR A 90 -3.49 -15.78 -15.65
CA THR A 90 -2.59 -15.75 -14.48
C THR A 90 -2.79 -14.51 -13.61
N CYS A 91 -2.57 -14.69 -12.31
CA CYS A 91 -2.50 -13.66 -11.28
C CYS A 91 -1.34 -14.01 -10.35
N GLU A 92 -0.34 -13.12 -10.24
CA GLU A 92 0.74 -13.22 -9.26
C GLU A 92 0.74 -11.95 -8.41
N GLY A 93 1.01 -12.05 -7.13
CA GLY A 93 0.97 -10.85 -6.29
C GLY A 93 1.58 -11.02 -4.91
N ALA A 94 1.50 -9.93 -4.16
CA ALA A 94 1.95 -9.86 -2.79
C ALA A 94 1.03 -8.98 -1.94
N VAL A 95 0.88 -9.36 -0.66
CA VAL A 95 0.33 -8.52 0.39
C VAL A 95 1.47 -7.73 1.01
N ILE A 96 1.32 -6.41 1.03
CA ILE A 96 2.36 -5.46 1.43
C ILE A 96 1.83 -4.63 2.60
N GLY A 97 2.60 -4.60 3.69
CA GLY A 97 2.44 -3.68 4.81
C GLY A 97 3.50 -2.57 4.77
N PHE A 98 3.31 -1.55 5.62
CA PHE A 98 4.27 -0.48 5.80
C PHE A 98 4.64 -0.35 7.28
N ASP A 99 5.93 -0.42 7.61
CA ASP A 99 6.42 -0.30 8.99
C ASP A 99 6.45 1.18 9.43
N TRP A 100 5.30 1.66 9.88
CA TRP A 100 5.14 3.01 10.41
C TRP A 100 6.02 3.26 11.63
N ASN A 101 6.20 2.27 12.50
CA ASN A 101 7.01 2.42 13.70
C ASN A 101 8.47 2.67 13.36
N LYS A 102 9.01 1.95 12.37
CA LYS A 102 10.35 2.19 11.84
C LYS A 102 10.44 3.56 11.19
N ALA A 103 9.47 3.93 10.37
CA ALA A 103 9.48 5.23 9.71
C ALA A 103 9.40 6.41 10.70
N TYR A 104 8.63 6.30 11.79
CA TYR A 104 8.60 7.28 12.87
C TYR A 104 9.96 7.42 13.56
N ARG A 105 10.58 6.30 13.94
CA ARG A 105 11.91 6.30 14.57
C ARG A 105 12.96 6.94 13.67
N ASP A 106 13.01 6.56 12.40
CA ASP A 106 14.08 6.98 11.49
C ASP A 106 13.93 8.43 11.03
N THR A 107 12.70 8.97 11.01
CA THR A 107 12.42 10.37 10.62
C THR A 107 12.33 11.34 11.81
N GLY A 108 12.36 10.81 13.04
CA GLY A 108 12.19 11.61 14.26
C GLY A 108 10.83 12.31 14.33
N VAL A 109 9.80 11.77 13.68
CA VAL A 109 8.40 12.20 13.80
C VAL A 109 7.71 11.27 14.79
N LYS A 110 7.00 11.83 15.77
CA LYS A 110 6.28 11.03 16.76
C LYS A 110 4.90 10.64 16.23
N ALA A 111 4.40 9.48 16.64
CA ALA A 111 3.10 8.98 16.19
C ALA A 111 1.95 9.94 16.60
N GLU A 112 2.08 10.59 17.76
CA GLU A 112 1.10 11.54 18.28
C GLU A 112 1.07 12.84 17.46
N GLU A 113 2.17 13.22 16.83
CA GLU A 113 2.24 14.39 15.93
C GLU A 113 1.54 14.10 14.58
N MET A 114 1.44 12.82 14.19
CA MET A 114 0.72 12.38 12.99
C MET A 114 -0.80 12.31 13.19
N ALA A 115 -1.24 12.24 14.45
CA ALA A 115 -2.64 12.18 14.87
C ALA A 115 -2.87 12.98 16.17
N PRO A 116 -2.61 14.31 16.18
CA PRO A 116 -2.78 15.14 17.37
C PRO A 116 -4.26 15.27 17.76
N PRO A 117 -4.56 15.62 19.02
CA PRO A 117 -5.91 15.98 19.44
C PRO A 117 -6.49 17.10 18.55
N GLY A 118 -7.70 16.90 18.02
CA GLY A 118 -8.29 17.84 17.07
C GLY A 118 -7.89 17.64 15.60
N GLY A 119 -7.00 16.67 15.31
CA GLY A 119 -6.66 16.23 13.96
C GLY A 119 -6.13 17.36 13.09
N ALA A 120 -6.67 17.51 11.88
CA ALA A 120 -6.21 18.51 10.91
C ALA A 120 -6.42 19.99 11.32
N ARG A 121 -7.14 20.25 12.42
CA ARG A 121 -7.27 21.60 13.00
C ARG A 121 -6.02 22.01 13.79
N ASP A 122 -5.25 21.04 14.27
CA ASP A 122 -3.95 21.29 14.88
C ASP A 122 -2.88 21.40 13.77
N PRO A 123 -2.14 22.52 13.66
CA PRO A 123 -1.08 22.68 12.68
C PRO A 123 -0.03 21.55 12.70
N MET A 124 0.18 20.91 13.86
CA MET A 124 1.12 19.79 13.98
C MET A 124 0.75 18.63 13.07
N PHE A 125 -0.53 18.38 12.80
CA PHE A 125 -0.98 17.35 11.88
C PHE A 125 -0.34 17.50 10.49
N TRP A 126 -0.26 18.73 10.00
CA TRP A 126 0.30 19.04 8.68
C TRP A 126 1.83 19.10 8.71
N ILE A 127 2.40 19.71 9.76
CA ILE A 127 3.86 19.82 9.93
C ILE A 127 4.51 18.44 10.02
N ALA A 128 3.95 17.52 10.81
CA ALA A 128 4.46 16.17 10.97
C ALA A 128 4.47 15.39 9.64
N ARG A 129 3.37 15.50 8.88
CA ARG A 129 3.23 14.84 7.56
C ARG A 129 4.23 15.34 6.55
N VAL A 130 4.39 16.67 6.44
CA VAL A 130 5.36 17.26 5.51
C VAL A 130 6.79 16.92 5.93
N LYS A 131 7.12 17.00 7.23
CA LYS A 131 8.43 16.61 7.77
C LYS A 131 8.73 15.17 7.36
N MET A 132 7.91 14.20 7.78
CA MET A 132 8.14 12.79 7.50
C MET A 132 8.19 12.50 5.99
N SER A 133 7.30 13.11 5.19
CA SER A 133 7.29 12.95 3.74
C SER A 133 8.60 13.40 3.08
N ARG A 134 9.12 14.56 3.49
CA ARG A 134 10.41 15.07 3.04
C ARG A 134 11.59 14.19 3.50
N GLU A 135 11.55 13.71 4.74
CA GLU A 135 12.58 12.79 5.24
C GLU A 135 12.60 11.47 4.47
N LEU A 136 11.44 10.92 4.08
CA LEU A 136 11.38 9.73 3.24
C LEU A 136 11.89 10.01 1.82
N ALA A 137 11.49 11.14 1.22
CA ALA A 137 11.79 11.46 -0.17
C ALA A 137 13.30 11.59 -0.49
N ARG A 138 14.16 11.80 0.50
CA ARG A 138 15.62 11.86 0.27
C ARG A 138 16.33 10.50 0.32
N LEU A 139 15.64 9.46 0.78
CA LEU A 139 16.26 8.17 1.04
C LEU A 139 16.50 7.43 -0.26
N SER A 140 17.54 6.59 -0.27
CA SER A 140 17.80 5.69 -1.40
C SER A 140 16.64 4.71 -1.59
N LYS A 141 16.46 4.21 -2.82
CA LYS A 141 15.48 3.14 -3.11
C LYS A 141 15.62 1.96 -2.15
N THR A 142 16.84 1.48 -1.89
CA THR A 142 17.09 0.37 -0.96
C THR A 142 16.59 0.67 0.45
N SER A 143 16.87 1.88 0.96
CA SER A 143 16.37 2.32 2.26
C SER A 143 14.85 2.42 2.29
N LEU A 144 14.25 2.93 1.21
CA LEU A 144 12.80 3.05 1.06
C LEU A 144 12.09 1.69 1.07
N LEU A 145 12.60 0.73 0.30
CA LEU A 145 12.06 -0.63 0.27
C LEU A 145 12.16 -1.33 1.63
N GLY A 146 13.12 -0.94 2.47
CA GLY A 146 13.26 -1.42 3.85
C GLY A 146 12.15 -1.00 4.81
N TYR A 147 11.21 -0.13 4.40
CA TYR A 147 9.99 0.18 5.17
C TYR A 147 8.79 -0.67 4.77
N LEU A 148 8.89 -1.45 3.68
CA LEU A 148 7.83 -2.37 3.29
C LEU A 148 8.03 -3.72 3.97
N ALA A 149 6.91 -4.31 4.41
CA ALA A 149 6.86 -5.71 4.80
C ALA A 149 6.12 -6.51 3.72
N GLU A 150 6.79 -7.42 3.04
CA GLU A 150 6.12 -8.43 2.21
C GLU A 150 5.55 -9.51 3.15
N MET A 151 4.23 -9.52 3.31
CA MET A 151 3.55 -10.32 4.33
C MET A 151 3.11 -11.70 3.81
N LYS A 152 2.74 -11.76 2.53
CA LYS A 152 2.38 -13.00 1.83
C LYS A 152 2.56 -12.83 0.34
N ARG A 153 3.26 -13.76 -0.32
CA ARG A 153 3.30 -13.89 -1.79
C ARG A 153 2.32 -14.96 -2.24
N PHE A 154 1.69 -14.76 -3.40
CA PHE A 154 0.70 -15.70 -3.94
C PHE A 154 0.73 -15.77 -5.46
N SER A 155 0.13 -16.83 -5.98
CA SER A 155 -0.13 -17.02 -7.41
C SER A 155 -1.46 -17.73 -7.62
N GLY A 156 -2.06 -17.56 -8.78
CA GLY A 156 -3.34 -18.15 -9.13
C GLY A 156 -3.82 -17.75 -10.51
N LYS A 157 -5.12 -17.94 -10.70
CA LYS A 157 -5.86 -17.65 -11.93
C LYS A 157 -6.39 -16.21 -11.92
N THR A 158 -6.80 -15.68 -13.07
CA THR A 158 -7.30 -14.28 -13.14
C THR A 158 -8.46 -13.99 -12.21
N ARG A 159 -9.37 -14.96 -12.02
CA ARG A 159 -10.51 -14.87 -11.09
C ARG A 159 -10.10 -14.54 -9.65
N LEU A 160 -8.89 -14.89 -9.23
CA LEU A 160 -8.39 -14.55 -7.89
C LEU A 160 -8.33 -13.02 -7.71
N ALA A 161 -7.93 -12.27 -8.75
CA ALA A 161 -7.87 -10.82 -8.66
C ALA A 161 -9.26 -10.21 -8.44
N ASP A 162 -10.28 -10.76 -9.11
CA ASP A 162 -11.66 -10.29 -8.96
C ASP A 162 -12.21 -10.63 -7.55
N GLN A 163 -11.83 -11.78 -6.97
CA GLN A 163 -12.20 -12.16 -5.60
C GLN A 163 -11.54 -11.24 -4.55
N VAL A 164 -10.25 -10.98 -4.69
CA VAL A 164 -9.51 -10.05 -3.82
C VAL A 164 -10.11 -8.65 -3.89
N ALA A 165 -10.59 -8.23 -5.07
CA ALA A 165 -11.22 -6.93 -5.27
C ALA A 165 -12.69 -6.82 -4.78
N ALA A 166 -13.28 -7.87 -4.21
CA ALA A 166 -14.72 -7.93 -3.92
C ALA A 166 -15.11 -8.16 -2.45
N GLY A 167 -14.21 -7.95 -1.47
CA GLY A 167 -14.53 -8.21 -0.06
C GLY A 167 -13.38 -7.92 0.91
N ASP A 168 -13.10 -8.85 1.83
CA ASP A 168 -11.88 -8.84 2.67
C ASP A 168 -10.71 -9.38 1.84
N PRO A 169 -9.87 -8.51 1.23
CA PRO A 169 -8.83 -8.95 0.29
C PRO A 169 -7.81 -9.86 0.96
N TYR A 170 -7.54 -9.63 2.25
CA TYR A 170 -6.56 -10.40 3.00
C TYR A 170 -7.14 -11.75 3.41
N GLY A 171 -8.43 -11.82 3.75
CA GLY A 171 -9.12 -13.08 4.02
C GLY A 171 -9.13 -14.04 2.85
N VAL A 172 -9.35 -13.54 1.64
CA VAL A 172 -9.25 -14.34 0.41
C VAL A 172 -7.84 -14.96 0.28
N LEU A 173 -6.81 -14.17 0.58
CA LEU A 173 -5.41 -14.60 0.40
C LEU A 173 -4.87 -15.43 1.55
N TRP A 174 -5.34 -15.25 2.79
CA TRP A 174 -4.87 -16.02 3.95
C TRP A 174 -5.43 -17.45 3.96
N ASN A 175 -6.62 -17.65 3.39
CA ASN A 175 -7.27 -18.96 3.30
C ASN A 175 -6.90 -19.75 2.03
N GLN A 176 -6.04 -19.18 1.19
CA GLN A 176 -5.41 -19.83 0.03
C GLN A 176 -4.10 -20.50 0.45
#